data_AF-A0A9E8MXW1-F1
#
_entry.id   AF-A0A9E8MXW1-F1
#
_cell.length_a   1.000
_cell.length_b   1.000
_cell.length_c   1.000
_cell.angle_alpha   90.00
_cell.angle_beta   90.00
_cell.angle_gamma   90.00
#
_symmetry.space_group_name_H-M   'P 1'
#
loop_
_entity.id
_entity.type
_entity.pdbx_description
1 polymer ?
#
loop_
_entity_poly.entity_id
_entity_poly.type
_entity_poly.pdbx_seq_one_letter_code
_entity_poly.pdbx_strand_id
1 'polypeptide(L)'
;MFAADTFETNGSYNVTTITVIDGNNAGTTTNVLSNVSGSGNYVTDGNIMSVDGSFFDVSMNGSNTSGQGEAQEVAYTISENGQTLTFNQNETQTQIANGIEVISDIVSSSVWVRTVAQSSCDIAINNTAIAVAAYNNNPTSANLCNAYSAALQNEILVCGDANGMIQATIDGLGNCTTGTTSPFAMTFKINGMQYNLNNPFGNNESSTTNIFSAYPFSEYILLQSRNGLLGNIEIDLWIKRTDLIAGTTFQVNQDTMETTTHIDLIDNNNTMDETTVSGSITIDFVDPVNKIVRGTFEFNCAEYRDTNTNKPKRYGRNL
;
A
#
# COMPACT_ATOMS: atom_id res chain seq x y z
N MET A 1 -19.96 0.90 27.46
CA MET A 1 -20.12 2.23 28.06
C MET A 1 -19.44 3.21 27.11
N PHE A 2 -20.21 4.02 26.37
CA PHE A 2 -19.64 5.05 25.50
C PHE A 2 -19.10 6.15 26.44
N ALA A 3 -17.79 6.35 26.42
CA ALA A 3 -17.08 7.30 27.28
C ALA A 3 -16.64 8.56 26.51
N ALA A 4 -17.15 8.76 25.29
CA ALA A 4 -16.87 9.99 24.55
C ALA A 4 -17.84 11.05 25.04
N ASP A 5 -17.35 12.06 25.74
CA ASP A 5 -18.05 13.28 26.15
C ASP A 5 -17.94 14.38 25.09
N THR A 6 -17.38 14.06 23.92
CA THR A 6 -17.16 14.97 22.79
C THR A 6 -17.77 14.45 21.49
N PHE A 7 -18.20 15.36 20.62
CA PHE A 7 -18.65 15.05 19.27
C PHE A 7 -17.88 15.87 18.23
N GLU A 8 -17.72 15.30 17.04
CA GLU A 8 -17.35 16.00 15.80
C GLU A 8 -18.35 15.60 14.71
N THR A 9 -18.80 16.58 13.93
CA THR A 9 -19.76 16.39 12.84
C THR A 9 -19.26 17.07 11.58
N ASN A 10 -19.59 16.48 10.43
CA ASN A 10 -19.44 17.10 9.13
C ASN A 10 -20.59 16.60 8.23
N GLY A 11 -21.26 17.50 7.54
CA GLY A 11 -22.36 17.15 6.66
C GLY A 11 -22.82 18.29 5.76
N SER A 12 -23.87 17.99 5.00
CA SER A 12 -24.62 18.98 4.22
C SER A 12 -26.08 18.96 4.66
N TYR A 13 -26.70 20.14 4.73
CA TYR A 13 -28.03 20.34 5.29
C TYR A 13 -28.91 21.09 4.31
N ASN A 14 -30.20 20.73 4.27
CA ASN A 14 -31.22 21.51 3.58
C ASN A 14 -32.03 22.26 4.62
N VAL A 15 -31.87 23.58 4.69
CA VAL A 15 -32.61 24.46 5.59
C VAL A 15 -33.80 25.03 4.85
N THR A 16 -35.00 24.63 5.21
CA THR A 16 -36.24 25.19 4.65
C THR A 16 -36.88 26.15 5.64
N THR A 17 -37.02 27.40 5.23
CA THR A 17 -37.69 28.45 5.99
C THR A 17 -39.06 28.71 5.36
N ILE A 18 -40.11 28.66 6.16
CA ILE A 18 -41.47 29.00 5.76
C ILE A 18 -41.89 30.24 6.53
N THR A 19 -42.16 31.34 5.83
CA THR A 19 -42.67 32.58 6.42
C THR A 19 -44.18 32.54 6.39
N VAL A 20 -44.82 32.70 7.55
CA VAL A 20 -46.28 32.79 7.67
C VAL A 20 -46.64 34.16 8.22
N ILE A 21 -47.57 34.85 7.56
CA ILE A 21 -48.12 36.15 8.00
C ILE A 21 -49.64 35.99 8.09
N ASP A 22 -50.22 36.31 9.25
CA ASP A 22 -51.66 36.19 9.53
C ASP A 22 -52.24 34.80 9.17
N GLY A 23 -51.48 33.74 9.46
CA GLY A 23 -51.87 32.35 9.18
C GLY A 23 -51.75 31.92 7.71
N ASN A 24 -51.30 32.79 6.80
CA ASN A 24 -51.07 32.48 5.40
C ASN A 24 -49.58 32.34 5.09
N ASN A 25 -49.21 31.32 4.31
CA ASN A 25 -47.84 31.17 3.82
C ASN A 25 -47.49 32.36 2.90
N ALA A 26 -46.59 33.22 3.37
CA ALA A 26 -46.10 34.41 2.70
C ALA A 26 -44.79 34.15 1.92
N GLY A 27 -44.17 32.98 2.10
CA GLY A 27 -42.98 32.58 1.36
C GLY A 27 -42.34 31.29 1.88
N THR A 28 -41.66 30.57 1.00
CA THR A 28 -40.84 29.40 1.37
C THR A 28 -39.50 29.49 0.65
N THR A 29 -38.40 29.34 1.40
CA THR A 29 -37.04 29.33 0.86
C THR A 29 -36.31 28.09 1.36
N THR A 30 -35.65 27.36 0.48
CA THR A 30 -34.77 26.24 0.86
C THR A 30 -33.34 26.59 0.49
N ASN A 31 -32.43 26.55 1.46
CA ASN A 31 -31.00 26.74 1.29
C ASN A 31 -30.27 25.43 1.53
N VAL A 32 -29.32 25.11 0.66
CA VAL A 32 -28.41 23.97 0.86
C VAL A 32 -27.13 24.51 1.48
N LEU A 33 -26.80 24.06 2.69
CA LEU A 33 -25.55 24.35 3.36
C LEU A 33 -24.64 23.15 3.18
N SER A 34 -23.50 23.33 2.52
CA SER A 34 -22.49 22.27 2.34
C SER A 34 -21.32 22.46 3.30
N ASN A 35 -20.68 21.36 3.68
CA ASN A 35 -19.51 21.34 4.57
C ASN A 35 -19.76 22.01 5.93
N VAL A 36 -20.98 21.87 6.46
CA VAL A 36 -21.28 22.31 7.82
C VAL A 36 -20.59 21.34 8.76
N SER A 37 -19.78 21.88 9.67
CA SER A 37 -19.11 21.11 10.70
C SER A 37 -19.47 21.66 12.08
N GLY A 38 -19.43 20.78 13.07
CA GLY A 38 -19.68 21.12 14.46
C GLY A 38 -18.81 20.25 15.35
N SER A 39 -18.42 20.79 16.50
CA SER A 39 -17.73 20.02 17.53
C SER A 39 -18.10 20.58 18.89
N GLY A 40 -18.20 19.72 19.90
CA GLY A 40 -18.54 20.19 21.23
C GLY A 40 -18.57 19.06 22.25
N ASN A 41 -18.94 19.43 23.47
CA ASN A 41 -19.14 18.47 24.55
C ASN A 41 -20.61 18.13 24.67
N TYR A 42 -20.90 16.91 25.13
CA TYR A 42 -22.25 16.50 25.45
C TYR A 42 -22.29 15.64 26.71
N VAL A 43 -23.45 15.67 27.38
CA VAL A 43 -23.80 14.74 28.45
C VAL A 43 -25.06 13.99 28.08
N THR A 44 -25.23 12.78 28.60
CA THR A 44 -26.45 12.00 28.41
C THR A 44 -27.10 11.66 29.75
N ASP A 45 -28.42 11.83 29.80
CA ASP A 45 -29.28 11.32 30.85
C ASP A 45 -30.41 10.52 30.22
N GLY A 46 -30.38 9.19 30.38
CA GLY A 46 -31.30 8.28 29.71
C GLY A 46 -31.21 8.36 28.18
N ASN A 47 -32.27 8.84 27.53
CA ASN A 47 -32.35 9.04 26.08
C ASN A 47 -32.28 10.51 25.67
N ILE A 48 -31.90 11.39 26.61
CA ILE A 48 -31.70 12.81 26.37
C ILE A 48 -30.19 13.05 26.28
N MET A 49 -29.80 13.77 25.24
CA MET A 49 -28.47 14.33 25.08
C MET A 49 -28.55 15.83 25.31
N SER A 50 -27.72 16.36 26.20
CA SER A 50 -27.59 17.80 26.43
C SER A 50 -26.25 18.26 25.85
N VAL A 51 -26.27 19.24 24.96
CA VAL A 51 -25.07 19.91 24.43
C VAL A 51 -24.98 21.34 24.96
N ASP A 52 -23.76 21.77 25.27
CA ASP A 52 -23.49 23.16 25.60
C ASP A 52 -23.44 23.98 24.30
N GLY A 53 -24.48 24.76 24.02
CA GLY A 53 -24.66 25.50 22.77
C GLY A 53 -25.51 24.77 21.72
N SER A 54 -25.07 24.77 20.46
CA SER A 54 -25.78 24.19 19.32
C SER A 54 -24.97 23.10 18.64
N PHE A 55 -25.63 22.07 18.12
CA PHE A 55 -24.98 21.03 17.30
C PHE A 55 -24.39 21.59 15.99
N PHE A 56 -24.90 22.72 15.52
CA PHE A 56 -24.49 23.38 14.29
C PHE A 56 -24.67 24.89 14.40
N ASP A 57 -23.72 25.65 13.85
CA ASP A 57 -23.86 27.08 13.64
C ASP A 57 -24.50 27.34 12.29
N VAL A 58 -25.77 27.75 12.32
CA VAL A 58 -26.51 28.12 11.12
C VAL A 58 -26.59 29.64 11.06
N SER A 59 -25.87 30.24 10.11
CA SER A 59 -26.00 31.67 9.81
C SER A 59 -26.94 31.87 8.63
N MET A 60 -28.00 32.67 8.81
CA MET A 60 -28.89 33.10 7.73
C MET A 60 -28.76 34.61 7.54
N ASN A 61 -28.44 35.04 6.31
CA ASN A 61 -28.29 36.47 5.95
C ASN A 61 -27.40 37.29 6.90
N GLY A 62 -26.34 36.67 7.44
CA GLY A 62 -25.38 37.32 8.34
C GLY A 62 -25.82 37.39 9.81
N SER A 63 -27.00 36.87 10.16
CA SER A 63 -27.43 36.70 11.55
C SER A 63 -27.31 35.22 11.95
N ASN A 64 -26.73 34.97 13.13
CA ASN A 64 -26.69 33.62 13.68
C ASN A 64 -28.09 33.22 14.17
N THR A 65 -28.60 32.10 13.67
CA THR A 65 -29.89 31.53 14.07
C THR A 65 -29.72 30.26 14.90
N SER A 66 -28.49 29.86 15.24
CA SER A 66 -28.27 28.80 16.24
C SER A 66 -28.78 29.29 17.60
N GLY A 67 -29.47 28.41 18.33
CA GLY A 67 -30.22 28.72 19.55
C GLY A 67 -29.40 29.60 20.49
N GLN A 68 -29.87 30.83 20.72
CA GLN A 68 -29.15 31.78 21.55
C GLN A 68 -29.27 31.39 23.03
N GLY A 69 -28.24 30.72 23.55
CA GLY A 69 -27.77 30.93 24.91
C GLY A 69 -28.06 29.87 25.97
N GLU A 70 -28.85 28.83 25.70
CA GLU A 70 -29.12 27.76 26.67
C GLU A 70 -28.69 26.38 26.12
N ALA A 71 -28.46 25.43 27.04
CA ALA A 71 -28.14 24.06 26.66
C ALA A 71 -29.28 23.43 25.84
N GLN A 72 -28.95 22.86 24.68
CA GLN A 72 -29.93 22.15 23.87
C GLN A 72 -30.10 20.72 24.39
N GLU A 73 -31.31 20.39 24.84
CA GLU A 73 -31.69 19.04 25.22
C GLU A 73 -32.43 18.36 24.07
N VAL A 74 -31.91 17.22 23.62
CA VAL A 74 -32.42 16.54 22.44
C VAL A 74 -32.61 15.06 22.74
N ALA A 75 -33.83 14.56 22.47
CA ALA A 75 -34.09 13.14 22.51
C ALA A 75 -33.38 12.45 21.32
N TYR A 76 -32.68 11.35 21.60
CA TYR A 76 -32.02 10.56 20.58
C TYR A 76 -32.51 9.11 20.58
N THR A 77 -32.34 8.46 19.44
CA THR A 77 -32.56 7.02 19.25
C THR A 77 -31.33 6.42 18.58
N ILE A 78 -31.00 5.19 18.97
CA ILE A 78 -29.95 4.40 18.33
C ILE A 78 -30.64 3.24 17.62
N SER A 79 -30.30 2.99 16.37
CA SER A 79 -30.79 1.84 15.61
C SER A 79 -30.41 0.52 16.30
N GLU A 80 -31.18 -0.54 16.04
CA GLU A 80 -30.95 -1.86 16.64
C GLU A 80 -29.53 -2.40 16.41
N ASN A 81 -28.93 -2.06 15.26
CA ASN A 81 -27.55 -2.43 14.92
C ASN A 81 -26.48 -1.52 15.55
N GLY A 82 -26.86 -0.49 16.30
CA GLY A 82 -25.92 0.44 16.97
C GLY A 82 -25.20 1.41 16.04
N GLN A 83 -25.51 1.42 14.73
CA GLN A 83 -24.75 2.15 13.73
C GLN A 83 -25.33 3.52 13.37
N THR A 84 -26.59 3.77 13.69
CA THR A 84 -27.27 5.01 13.33
C THR A 84 -27.81 5.66 14.59
N LEU A 85 -27.36 6.89 14.85
CA LEU A 85 -27.91 7.78 15.86
C LEU A 85 -28.83 8.78 15.16
N THR A 86 -30.09 8.86 15.58
CA THR A 86 -31.04 9.86 15.09
C THR A 86 -31.53 10.72 16.23
N PHE A 87 -31.45 12.03 16.07
CA PHE A 87 -32.01 13.00 17.03
C PHE A 87 -32.95 13.97 16.33
N ASN A 88 -34.00 14.36 17.05
CA ASN A 88 -35.03 15.28 16.57
C ASN A 88 -35.05 16.52 17.45
N GLN A 89 -34.87 17.68 16.84
CA GLN A 89 -34.86 18.99 17.48
C GLN A 89 -36.11 19.73 17.03
N ASN A 90 -37.14 19.68 17.87
CA ASN A 90 -38.36 20.45 17.65
C ASN A 90 -38.45 21.51 18.75
N GLU A 91 -38.45 22.79 18.38
CA GLU A 91 -38.48 23.91 19.31
C GLU A 91 -39.43 25.00 18.79
N THR A 92 -40.16 25.65 19.68
CA THR A 92 -40.93 26.86 19.35
C THR A 92 -40.32 28.03 20.09
N GLN A 93 -39.82 29.03 19.36
CA GLN A 93 -39.28 30.26 19.94
C GLN A 93 -40.21 31.44 19.64
N THR A 94 -40.50 32.24 20.66
CA THR A 94 -41.29 33.46 20.52
C THR A 94 -40.42 34.67 20.79
N GLN A 95 -40.34 35.59 19.84
CA GLN A 95 -39.65 36.88 19.98
C GLN A 95 -40.61 38.03 19.77
N ILE A 96 -40.45 39.10 20.55
CA ILE A 96 -41.22 40.34 20.37
C ILE A 96 -40.26 41.43 19.91
N ALA A 97 -40.42 41.90 18.68
CA ALA A 97 -39.62 42.99 18.12
C ALA A 97 -40.55 44.10 17.59
N ASN A 98 -40.37 45.33 18.08
CA ASN A 98 -41.17 46.50 17.67
C ASN A 98 -42.70 46.31 17.77
N GLY A 99 -43.17 45.53 18.76
CA GLY A 99 -44.59 45.25 18.97
C GLY A 99 -45.18 44.14 18.09
N ILE A 100 -44.34 43.47 17.29
CA ILE A 100 -44.71 42.30 16.49
C ILE A 100 -44.21 41.05 17.21
N GLU A 101 -45.12 40.10 17.44
CA GLU A 101 -44.80 38.76 17.93
C GLU A 101 -44.38 37.88 16.76
N VAL A 102 -43.19 37.33 16.82
CA VAL A 102 -42.62 36.40 15.86
C VAL A 102 -42.52 35.04 16.53
N ILE A 103 -43.31 34.08 16.07
CA ILE A 103 -43.25 32.69 16.51
C ILE A 103 -42.46 31.91 15.46
N SER A 104 -41.40 31.23 15.90
CA SER A 104 -40.53 30.40 15.07
C SER A 104 -40.64 28.96 15.52
N ASP A 105 -41.24 28.11 14.69
CA ASP A 105 -41.21 26.66 14.89
C ASP A 105 -40.02 26.06 14.14
N ILE A 106 -39.10 25.50 14.90
CA ILE A 106 -37.93 24.76 14.42
C ILE A 106 -38.32 23.29 14.44
N VAL A 107 -38.23 22.62 13.29
CA VAL A 107 -38.37 21.16 13.16
C VAL A 107 -37.15 20.65 12.42
N SER A 108 -36.29 19.93 13.12
CA SER A 108 -35.02 19.43 12.59
C SER A 108 -34.84 17.96 12.98
N SER A 109 -34.25 17.19 12.06
CA SER A 109 -33.84 15.81 12.29
C SER A 109 -32.44 15.64 11.76
N SER A 110 -31.57 15.04 12.57
CA SER A 110 -30.20 14.72 12.17
C SER A 110 -29.98 13.23 12.35
N VAL A 111 -29.36 12.64 11.32
CA VAL A 111 -29.05 11.22 11.25
C VAL A 111 -27.54 11.09 11.13
N TRP A 112 -26.91 10.55 12.15
CA TRP A 112 -25.48 10.28 12.17
C TRP A 112 -25.27 8.80 11.98
N VAL A 113 -24.55 8.44 10.92
CA VAL A 113 -24.14 7.06 10.68
C VAL A 113 -22.71 6.93 11.17
N ARG A 114 -22.49 5.97 12.08
CA ARG A 114 -21.16 5.58 12.49
C ARG A 114 -20.44 5.00 11.28
N THR A 115 -19.58 5.80 10.67
CA THR A 115 -18.54 5.29 9.77
C THR A 115 -17.59 4.51 10.67
N VAL A 116 -17.75 3.19 10.73
CA VAL A 116 -16.68 2.36 11.29
C VAL A 116 -15.48 2.60 10.39
N ALA A 117 -14.42 3.19 10.93
CA ALA A 117 -13.11 3.08 10.31
C ALA A 117 -12.87 1.57 10.18
N GLN A 118 -13.00 1.04 8.97
CA GLN A 118 -12.84 -0.38 8.72
C GLN A 118 -11.47 -0.74 9.27
N SER A 119 -11.41 -1.73 10.18
CA SER A 119 -10.13 -2.03 10.79
C SER A 119 -9.16 -2.43 9.69
N SER A 120 -7.88 -2.11 9.86
CA SER A 120 -6.86 -2.51 8.88
C SER A 120 -6.89 -4.03 8.64
N CYS A 121 -7.31 -4.81 9.64
CA CYS A 121 -7.49 -6.24 9.54
C CYS A 121 -8.69 -6.63 8.65
N ASP A 122 -9.86 -6.00 8.79
CA ASP A 122 -11.03 -6.28 7.94
C ASP A 122 -10.74 -5.99 6.46
N ILE A 123 -9.95 -4.95 6.19
CA ILE A 123 -9.49 -4.64 4.83
C ILE A 123 -8.57 -5.75 4.30
N ALA A 124 -7.63 -6.22 5.11
CA ALA A 124 -6.71 -7.29 4.72
C ALA A 124 -7.46 -8.60 4.41
N ILE A 125 -8.43 -8.99 5.25
CA ILE A 125 -9.29 -10.17 5.03
C ILE A 125 -10.05 -10.07 3.71
N ASN A 126 -10.66 -8.90 3.41
CA ASN A 126 -11.39 -8.71 2.16
C ASN A 126 -10.46 -8.77 0.93
N ASN A 127 -9.25 -8.22 1.04
CA ASN A 127 -8.25 -8.29 -0.03
C ASN A 127 -7.81 -9.75 -0.29
N THR A 128 -7.61 -10.54 0.76
CA THR A 128 -7.34 -11.98 0.65
C THR A 128 -8.49 -12.71 -0.04
N ALA A 129 -9.74 -12.42 0.32
CA ALA A 129 -10.93 -13.02 -0.29
C ALA A 129 -11.04 -12.71 -1.79
N ILE A 130 -10.71 -11.47 -2.20
CA ILE A 130 -10.66 -11.08 -3.62
C ILE A 130 -9.52 -11.81 -4.34
N ALA A 131 -8.33 -11.86 -3.75
CA ALA A 131 -7.15 -12.46 -4.36
C ALA A 131 -7.31 -13.99 -4.56
N VAL A 132 -7.87 -14.70 -3.57
CA VAL A 132 -8.14 -16.14 -3.70
C VAL A 132 -9.20 -16.43 -4.77
N ALA A 133 -10.23 -15.59 -4.86
CA ALA A 133 -11.24 -15.74 -5.92
C ALA A 133 -10.63 -15.56 -7.31
N ALA A 134 -9.73 -14.58 -7.47
CA ALA A 134 -9.00 -14.38 -8.71
C ALA A 134 -8.09 -15.57 -9.04
N TYR A 135 -7.32 -16.06 -8.07
CA TYR A 135 -6.48 -17.25 -8.23
C TYR A 135 -7.29 -18.50 -8.61
N ASN A 136 -8.41 -18.75 -7.93
CA ASN A 136 -9.27 -19.91 -8.21
C ASN A 136 -9.88 -19.89 -9.63
N ASN A 137 -10.05 -18.71 -10.24
CA ASN A 137 -10.50 -18.60 -11.63
C ASN A 137 -9.41 -18.99 -12.64
N ASN A 138 -8.12 -18.90 -12.28
CA ASN A 138 -7.01 -19.32 -13.11
C ASN A 138 -5.81 -19.75 -12.24
N PRO A 139 -5.86 -20.98 -11.68
CA PRO A 139 -4.88 -21.43 -10.68
C PRO A 139 -3.51 -21.76 -11.29
N THR A 140 -3.42 -21.80 -12.62
CA THR A 140 -2.16 -21.92 -13.35
C THR A 140 -1.56 -20.57 -13.71
N SER A 141 -1.95 -19.48 -13.05
CA SER A 141 -1.34 -18.17 -13.21
C SER A 141 -0.39 -17.87 -12.06
N ALA A 142 0.90 -17.73 -12.36
CA ALA A 142 1.91 -17.34 -11.38
C ALA A 142 1.59 -15.98 -10.75
N ASN A 143 1.14 -15.03 -11.57
CA ASN A 143 0.78 -13.68 -11.10
C ASN A 143 -0.37 -13.71 -10.10
N LEU A 144 -1.41 -14.52 -10.35
CA LEU A 144 -2.55 -14.61 -9.43
C LEU A 144 -2.20 -15.40 -8.16
N CYS A 145 -1.34 -16.41 -8.27
CA CYS A 145 -0.80 -17.12 -7.11
C CYS A 145 0.03 -16.19 -6.22
N ASN A 146 0.95 -15.41 -6.82
CA ASN A 146 1.77 -14.43 -6.12
C ASN A 146 0.90 -13.34 -5.48
N ALA A 147 -0.13 -12.85 -6.18
CA ALA A 147 -1.07 -11.88 -5.63
C ALA A 147 -1.83 -12.43 -4.42
N TYR A 148 -2.25 -13.70 -4.46
CA TYR A 148 -2.89 -14.37 -3.34
C TYR A 148 -1.93 -14.56 -2.16
N SER A 149 -0.71 -15.02 -2.41
CA SER A 149 0.33 -15.16 -1.38
C SER A 149 0.65 -13.82 -0.70
N ALA A 150 0.80 -12.74 -1.47
CA ALA A 150 1.02 -11.40 -0.92
C ALA A 150 -0.15 -10.89 -0.07
N ALA A 151 -1.39 -11.17 -0.47
CA ALA A 151 -2.57 -10.81 0.31
C ALA A 151 -2.62 -11.54 1.66
N LEU A 152 -2.33 -12.85 1.67
CA LEU A 152 -2.21 -13.64 2.90
C LEU A 152 -1.11 -13.11 3.82
N GLN A 153 0.07 -12.74 3.29
CA GLN A 153 1.15 -12.14 4.09
C GLN A 153 0.75 -10.81 4.74
N ASN A 154 0.00 -9.97 4.00
CA ASN A 154 -0.53 -8.74 4.56
C ASN A 154 -1.60 -9.00 5.64
N GLU A 155 -2.42 -10.04 5.48
CA GLU A 155 -3.35 -10.48 6.53
C GLU A 155 -2.62 -10.94 7.79
N ILE A 156 -1.54 -11.74 7.67
CA ILE A 156 -0.70 -12.10 8.83
C ILE A 156 -0.13 -10.85 9.50
N LEU A 157 0.39 -9.90 8.72
CA LEU A 157 1.01 -8.69 9.25
C LEU A 157 0.03 -7.85 10.09
N VAL A 158 -1.23 -7.76 9.66
CA VAL A 158 -2.21 -6.83 10.24
C VAL A 158 -3.17 -7.50 11.22
N CYS A 159 -3.51 -8.76 10.98
CA CYS A 159 -4.44 -9.54 11.81
C CYS A 159 -3.73 -10.54 12.73
N GLY A 160 -2.49 -10.91 12.43
CA GLY A 160 -1.79 -12.01 13.10
C GLY A 160 -2.23 -13.39 12.61
N ASP A 161 -1.45 -14.42 12.97
CA ASP A 161 -1.70 -15.82 12.60
C ASP A 161 -1.29 -16.78 13.73
N ALA A 162 -1.90 -16.63 14.90
CA ALA A 162 -1.49 -17.37 16.10
C ALA A 162 -1.65 -18.90 15.99
N ASN A 163 -2.53 -19.37 15.11
CA ASN A 163 -2.75 -20.80 14.86
C ASN A 163 -1.98 -21.33 13.65
N GLY A 164 -1.23 -20.47 12.92
CA GLY A 164 -0.41 -20.84 11.78
C GLY A 164 -1.20 -21.26 10.53
N MET A 165 -2.52 -21.06 10.51
CA MET A 165 -3.38 -21.52 9.41
C MET A 165 -3.14 -20.72 8.13
N ILE A 166 -2.88 -19.42 8.27
CA ILE A 166 -2.62 -18.55 7.12
C ILE A 166 -1.23 -18.89 6.55
N GLN A 167 -0.23 -19.07 7.40
CA GLN A 167 1.10 -19.51 7.00
C GLN A 167 1.06 -20.90 6.33
N ALA A 168 0.30 -21.85 6.86
CA ALA A 168 0.13 -23.15 6.22
C ALA A 168 -0.52 -23.06 4.83
N THR A 169 -1.41 -22.08 4.62
CA THR A 169 -2.00 -21.80 3.31
C THR A 169 -0.95 -21.25 2.33
N ILE A 170 -0.11 -20.31 2.78
CA ILE A 170 1.02 -19.79 1.99
C ILE A 170 1.96 -20.93 1.61
N ASP A 171 2.32 -21.80 2.57
CA ASP A 171 3.20 -22.94 2.33
C ASP A 171 2.58 -23.92 1.31
N GLY A 172 1.25 -24.11 1.36
CA GLY A 172 0.48 -24.92 0.41
C GLY A 172 0.40 -24.35 -1.01
N LEU A 173 0.47 -23.03 -1.18
CA LEU A 173 0.59 -22.39 -2.50
C LEU A 173 1.97 -22.62 -3.13
N GLY A 174 2.97 -22.95 -2.32
CA GLY A 174 4.34 -23.13 -2.75
C GLY A 174 4.94 -21.85 -3.34
N ASN A 175 5.83 -22.02 -4.30
CA ASN A 175 6.61 -20.92 -4.88
C ASN A 175 5.90 -20.21 -6.05
N CYS A 176 4.61 -20.47 -6.27
CA CYS A 176 3.75 -19.79 -7.23
C CYS A 176 4.32 -19.66 -8.65
N THR A 177 5.19 -20.59 -9.08
CA THR A 177 5.75 -20.56 -10.43
C THR A 177 4.98 -21.41 -11.42
N THR A 178 4.63 -20.82 -12.56
CA THR A 178 4.22 -21.53 -13.76
C THR A 178 5.46 -21.84 -14.59
N GLY A 179 6.12 -22.96 -14.30
CA GLY A 179 7.26 -23.40 -15.10
C GLY A 179 8.25 -24.20 -14.28
N THR A 180 8.62 -25.34 -14.85
CA THR A 180 9.78 -26.18 -14.51
C THR A 180 10.85 -25.42 -13.74
N THR A 181 11.21 -25.90 -12.54
CA THR A 181 12.48 -25.54 -11.91
C THR A 181 13.58 -25.76 -12.94
N SER A 182 14.15 -24.67 -13.45
CA SER A 182 15.29 -24.76 -14.37
C SER A 182 16.37 -25.58 -13.66
N PRO A 183 16.96 -26.60 -14.31
CA PRO A 183 18.12 -27.29 -13.74
C PRO A 183 19.37 -26.40 -13.72
N PHE A 184 19.26 -25.16 -14.24
CA PHE A 184 20.30 -24.16 -14.32
C PHE A 184 20.03 -22.99 -13.39
N ALA A 185 21.06 -22.54 -12.67
CA ALA A 185 21.02 -21.36 -11.81
C ALA A 185 20.74 -20.06 -12.56
N MET A 186 21.24 -19.95 -13.79
CA MET A 186 21.01 -18.78 -14.63
C MET A 186 20.90 -19.20 -16.09
N THR A 187 20.00 -18.52 -16.81
CA THR A 187 19.86 -18.66 -18.26
C THR A 187 19.87 -17.29 -18.87
N PHE A 188 20.67 -17.09 -19.91
CA PHE A 188 20.81 -15.79 -20.58
C PHE A 188 21.26 -15.94 -22.03
N LYS A 189 21.24 -14.84 -22.78
CA LYS A 189 21.73 -14.79 -24.15
C LYS A 189 22.75 -13.70 -24.32
N ILE A 190 23.89 -14.02 -24.93
CA ILE A 190 24.87 -13.02 -25.39
C ILE A 190 24.86 -13.07 -26.92
N ASN A 191 24.58 -11.93 -27.58
CA ASN A 191 24.51 -11.83 -29.04
C ASN A 191 23.63 -12.92 -29.69
N GLY A 192 22.53 -13.28 -29.03
CA GLY A 192 21.59 -14.31 -29.47
C GLY A 192 21.98 -15.76 -29.12
N MET A 193 23.21 -16.02 -28.66
CA MET A 193 23.65 -17.35 -28.23
C MET A 193 23.15 -17.65 -26.81
N GLN A 194 22.48 -18.79 -26.63
CA GLN A 194 21.92 -19.23 -25.35
C GLN A 194 22.98 -19.83 -24.44
N TYR A 195 22.95 -19.40 -23.18
CA TYR A 195 23.74 -19.95 -22.08
C TYR A 195 22.80 -20.45 -20.98
N ASN A 196 23.08 -21.65 -20.49
CA ASN A 196 22.34 -22.34 -19.44
C ASN A 196 23.35 -22.83 -18.41
N LEU A 197 23.59 -22.02 -17.38
CA LEU A 197 24.73 -22.17 -16.49
C LEU A 197 24.30 -22.39 -15.04
N ASN A 198 25.14 -23.12 -14.32
CA ASN A 198 25.02 -23.35 -12.89
C ASN A 198 25.99 -22.44 -12.12
N ASN A 199 25.93 -22.52 -10.79
CA ASN A 199 26.94 -21.88 -9.95
C ASN A 199 28.35 -22.46 -10.25
N PRO A 200 29.43 -21.85 -9.73
CA PRO A 200 30.80 -22.34 -9.99
C PRO A 200 31.07 -23.78 -9.54
N PHE A 201 30.23 -24.34 -8.67
CA PHE A 201 30.30 -25.72 -8.19
C PHE A 201 29.50 -26.71 -9.05
N GLY A 202 28.87 -26.23 -10.14
CA GLY A 202 28.19 -27.05 -11.14
C GLY A 202 26.76 -27.43 -10.80
N ASN A 203 26.16 -26.85 -9.77
CA ASN A 203 24.77 -27.10 -9.38
C ASN A 203 23.92 -25.81 -9.30
N ASN A 204 22.61 -25.96 -9.14
CA ASN A 204 21.65 -24.87 -8.98
C ASN A 204 21.30 -24.64 -7.50
N GLU A 205 22.29 -24.70 -6.62
CA GLU A 205 22.08 -24.52 -5.18
C GLU A 205 22.84 -23.29 -4.69
N SER A 206 22.38 -22.74 -3.56
CA SER A 206 23.15 -21.71 -2.85
C SER A 206 24.45 -22.30 -2.28
N SER A 207 25.49 -21.47 -2.18
CA SER A 207 26.76 -21.85 -1.56
C SER A 207 27.12 -20.88 -0.45
N THR A 208 27.74 -21.40 0.61
CA THR A 208 28.30 -20.59 1.72
C THR A 208 29.71 -20.10 1.42
N THR A 209 30.29 -20.54 0.30
CA THR A 209 31.63 -20.16 -0.15
C THR A 209 31.59 -19.62 -1.57
N ASN A 210 32.44 -18.64 -1.86
CA ASN A 210 32.67 -18.13 -3.20
C ASN A 210 34.11 -18.43 -3.63
N ILE A 211 34.34 -18.64 -4.92
CA ILE A 211 35.68 -18.78 -5.50
C ILE A 211 36.44 -17.45 -5.58
N PHE A 212 35.73 -16.31 -5.57
CA PHE A 212 36.31 -14.97 -5.54
C PHE A 212 35.72 -14.15 -4.39
N SER A 213 36.53 -13.34 -3.70
CA SER A 213 36.09 -12.48 -2.59
C SER A 213 36.34 -11.03 -2.99
N ALA A 214 35.31 -10.32 -3.45
CA ALA A 214 35.46 -8.93 -3.93
C ALA A 214 34.71 -7.90 -3.06
N TYR A 215 33.59 -8.25 -2.42
CA TYR A 215 32.76 -7.31 -1.64
C TYR A 215 32.34 -7.88 -0.27
N PRO A 216 32.04 -7.02 0.73
CA PRO A 216 31.62 -7.48 2.04
C PRO A 216 30.29 -8.24 1.96
N PHE A 217 30.31 -9.53 2.26
CA PHE A 217 29.12 -10.40 2.30
C PHE A 217 28.00 -9.91 3.24
N SER A 218 28.35 -9.02 4.19
CA SER A 218 27.38 -8.36 5.07
C SER A 218 26.46 -7.39 4.33
N GLU A 219 26.88 -6.85 3.20
CA GLU A 219 26.13 -5.82 2.46
C GLU A 219 25.55 -6.34 1.14
N TYR A 220 26.19 -7.36 0.55
CA TYR A 220 25.82 -7.88 -0.76
C TYR A 220 25.48 -9.37 -0.72
N ILE A 221 24.64 -9.78 -1.68
CA ILE A 221 24.63 -11.14 -2.19
C ILE A 221 25.29 -11.16 -3.57
N LEU A 222 25.81 -12.32 -3.93
CA LEU A 222 26.25 -12.60 -5.29
C LEU A 222 25.38 -13.71 -5.87
N LEU A 223 24.74 -13.44 -7.00
CA LEU A 223 24.20 -14.49 -7.87
C LEU A 223 25.18 -14.67 -9.02
N GLN A 224 25.86 -15.82 -9.03
CA GLN A 224 26.94 -16.09 -9.96
C GLN A 224 26.62 -17.33 -10.78
N SER A 225 26.88 -17.27 -12.08
CA SER A 225 26.79 -18.43 -12.95
C SER A 225 27.99 -18.52 -13.89
N ARG A 226 28.49 -19.75 -14.09
CA ARG A 226 29.70 -20.02 -14.87
C ARG A 226 29.59 -21.36 -15.59
N ASN A 227 30.24 -21.51 -16.75
CA ASN A 227 30.32 -22.81 -17.43
C ASN A 227 31.41 -23.74 -16.84
N GLY A 228 31.25 -24.09 -15.55
CA GLY A 228 32.17 -24.96 -14.80
C GLY A 228 33.27 -24.21 -14.05
N LEU A 229 34.08 -24.93 -13.27
CA LEU A 229 35.05 -24.34 -12.32
C LEU A 229 36.09 -23.41 -12.96
N LEU A 230 36.50 -23.69 -14.20
CA LEU A 230 37.43 -22.88 -15.00
C LEU A 230 36.73 -22.32 -16.25
N GLY A 231 35.43 -22.07 -16.14
CA GLY A 231 34.61 -21.64 -17.26
C GLY A 231 35.09 -20.35 -17.92
N ASN A 232 34.85 -20.24 -19.23
CA ASN A 232 35.22 -19.08 -20.04
C ASN A 232 34.19 -17.96 -19.99
N ILE A 233 32.92 -18.27 -19.70
CA ILE A 233 31.85 -17.27 -19.58
C ILE A 233 31.32 -17.30 -18.15
N GLU A 234 31.23 -16.13 -17.54
CA GLU A 234 30.72 -15.93 -16.18
C GLU A 234 29.88 -14.65 -16.10
N ILE A 235 28.74 -14.74 -15.40
CA ILE A 235 27.91 -13.59 -15.04
C ILE A 235 27.87 -13.51 -13.52
N ASP A 236 28.21 -12.33 -13.01
CA ASP A 236 28.13 -11.96 -11.61
C ASP A 236 27.08 -10.86 -11.41
N LEU A 237 26.03 -11.16 -10.65
CA LEU A 237 25.05 -10.17 -10.20
C LEU A 237 25.32 -9.87 -8.73
N TRP A 238 25.95 -8.73 -8.48
CA TRP A 238 26.15 -8.22 -7.12
C TRP A 238 24.93 -7.41 -6.74
N ILE A 239 24.14 -7.90 -5.80
CA ILE A 239 22.88 -7.25 -5.38
C ILE A 239 23.03 -6.83 -3.92
N LYS A 240 22.80 -5.55 -3.62
CA LYS A 240 22.74 -5.08 -2.24
C LYS A 240 21.61 -5.78 -1.50
N ARG A 241 21.85 -6.13 -0.24
CA ARG A 241 20.80 -6.72 0.62
C ARG A 241 19.62 -5.79 0.83
N THR A 242 19.81 -4.47 0.77
CA THR A 242 18.73 -3.48 0.82
C THR A 242 17.85 -3.49 -0.42
N ASP A 243 18.37 -4.01 -1.52
CA ASP A 243 17.74 -4.03 -2.84
C ASP A 243 17.01 -5.38 -3.08
N LEU A 244 17.12 -6.32 -2.14
CA LEU A 244 16.52 -7.67 -2.18
C LEU A 244 15.03 -7.64 -1.79
N ILE A 245 14.23 -6.90 -2.55
CA ILE A 245 12.80 -6.74 -2.33
C ILE A 245 12.05 -7.25 -3.57
N ALA A 246 11.16 -8.23 -3.40
CA ALA A 246 10.37 -8.77 -4.49
C ALA A 246 9.50 -7.67 -5.15
N GLY A 247 9.42 -7.68 -6.47
CA GLY A 247 8.74 -6.68 -7.30
C GLY A 247 9.57 -5.43 -7.62
N THR A 248 10.85 -5.38 -7.26
CA THR A 248 11.71 -4.22 -7.54
C THR A 248 12.58 -4.40 -8.78
N THR A 249 12.86 -3.31 -9.48
CA THR A 249 13.76 -3.26 -10.64
C THR A 249 14.83 -2.20 -10.43
N PHE A 250 16.09 -2.58 -10.60
CA PHE A 250 17.26 -1.72 -10.47
C PHE A 250 17.86 -1.46 -11.85
N GLN A 251 18.15 -0.19 -12.14
CA GLN A 251 18.89 0.18 -13.34
C GLN A 251 20.38 0.08 -13.03
N VAL A 252 21.12 -0.65 -13.88
CA VAL A 252 22.58 -0.74 -13.79
C VAL A 252 23.20 0.07 -14.91
N ASN A 253 24.36 0.66 -14.64
CA ASN A 253 25.13 1.43 -15.61
C ASN A 253 26.63 1.37 -15.28
N GLN A 254 27.47 1.95 -16.14
CA GLN A 254 28.92 1.92 -15.96
C GLN A 254 29.39 2.48 -14.61
N ASP A 255 28.70 3.47 -14.03
CA ASP A 255 29.07 4.10 -12.76
C ASP A 255 28.68 3.25 -11.53
N THR A 256 27.92 2.16 -11.72
CA THR A 256 27.37 1.33 -10.62
C THR A 256 28.25 0.18 -10.16
N MET A 257 29.43 -0.01 -10.77
CA MET A 257 30.26 -1.21 -10.61
C MET A 257 30.94 -1.40 -9.25
N GLU A 258 31.02 -0.39 -8.38
CA GLU A 258 31.83 -0.52 -7.15
C GLU A 258 31.11 -0.30 -5.82
N THR A 259 29.90 0.27 -5.81
CA THR A 259 29.21 0.58 -4.55
C THR A 259 27.70 0.42 -4.62
N THR A 260 27.17 -0.22 -5.64
CA THR A 260 25.72 -0.40 -5.87
C THR A 260 25.42 -1.78 -6.44
N THR A 261 24.14 -2.13 -6.57
CA THR A 261 23.71 -3.32 -7.30
C THR A 261 24.18 -3.23 -8.76
N HIS A 262 24.88 -4.23 -9.27
CA HIS A 262 25.49 -4.23 -10.62
C HIS A 262 25.60 -5.64 -11.23
N ILE A 263 25.96 -5.67 -12.52
CA ILE A 263 26.15 -6.87 -13.34
C ILE A 263 27.56 -6.82 -13.90
N ASP A 264 28.32 -7.90 -13.79
CA ASP A 264 29.59 -8.09 -14.48
C ASP A 264 29.52 -9.30 -15.41
N LEU A 265 30.05 -9.13 -16.62
CA LEU A 265 30.33 -10.19 -17.57
C LEU A 265 31.83 -10.42 -17.61
N ILE A 266 32.25 -11.68 -17.51
CA ILE A 266 33.63 -12.09 -17.75
C ILE A 266 33.64 -13.06 -18.94
N ASP A 267 34.26 -12.66 -20.05
CA ASP A 267 34.47 -13.52 -21.22
C ASP A 267 35.97 -13.81 -21.46
N ASN A 268 36.44 -14.92 -20.92
CA ASN A 268 37.80 -15.42 -21.12
C ASN A 268 38.01 -16.09 -22.50
N ASN A 269 37.02 -16.12 -23.41
CA ASN A 269 37.27 -16.62 -24.77
C ASN A 269 38.11 -15.63 -25.60
N ASN A 270 38.26 -14.41 -25.13
CA ASN A 270 39.02 -13.36 -25.78
C ASN A 270 39.94 -12.67 -24.76
N THR A 271 40.77 -11.70 -25.20
CA THR A 271 41.74 -10.99 -24.32
C THR A 271 41.29 -9.58 -23.95
N MET A 272 40.02 -9.27 -24.16
CA MET A 272 39.37 -8.00 -23.89
C MET A 272 38.64 -8.14 -22.57
N ASP A 273 38.63 -7.08 -21.77
CA ASP A 273 37.73 -7.02 -20.63
C ASP A 273 36.39 -6.46 -21.10
N GLU A 274 35.28 -7.00 -20.61
CA GLU A 274 33.95 -6.45 -20.81
C GLU A 274 33.60 -5.46 -19.70
N THR A 275 32.92 -4.38 -20.05
CA THR A 275 32.39 -3.42 -19.08
C THR A 275 30.89 -3.24 -19.32
N THR A 276 30.10 -3.40 -18.25
CA THR A 276 28.67 -3.13 -18.29
C THR A 276 28.43 -1.65 -18.53
N VAL A 277 27.68 -1.32 -19.58
CA VAL A 277 27.35 0.05 -19.96
C VAL A 277 25.99 0.44 -19.38
N SER A 278 25.03 -0.47 -19.47
CA SER A 278 23.65 -0.26 -19.03
C SER A 278 22.95 -1.60 -18.82
N GLY A 279 21.87 -1.64 -18.07
CA GLY A 279 21.03 -2.82 -17.95
C GLY A 279 19.97 -2.67 -16.87
N SER A 280 19.29 -3.76 -16.56
CA SER A 280 18.40 -3.83 -15.42
C SER A 280 18.45 -5.19 -14.73
N ILE A 281 18.19 -5.20 -13.43
CA ILE A 281 17.95 -6.41 -12.62
C ILE A 281 16.56 -6.25 -12.01
N THR A 282 15.69 -7.23 -12.23
CA THR A 282 14.36 -7.30 -11.60
C THR A 282 14.31 -8.47 -10.65
N ILE A 283 13.90 -8.23 -9.41
CA ILE A 283 13.73 -9.24 -8.37
C ILE A 283 12.25 -9.63 -8.32
N ASP A 284 11.93 -10.87 -8.66
CA ASP A 284 10.56 -11.37 -8.66
C ASP A 284 10.20 -12.07 -7.35
N PHE A 285 11.19 -12.68 -6.70
CA PHE A 285 10.98 -13.50 -5.51
C PHE A 285 12.24 -13.59 -4.65
N VAL A 286 12.05 -13.56 -3.33
CA VAL A 286 13.11 -13.71 -2.33
C VAL A 286 12.65 -14.66 -1.24
N ASP A 287 13.43 -15.71 -1.00
CA ASP A 287 13.30 -16.63 0.12
C ASP A 287 14.61 -16.62 0.92
N PRO A 288 14.68 -15.87 2.03
CA PRO A 288 15.89 -15.76 2.82
C PRO A 288 16.19 -17.01 3.65
N VAL A 289 15.21 -17.92 3.84
CA VAL A 289 15.36 -19.16 4.61
C VAL A 289 16.04 -20.20 3.73
N ASN A 290 15.48 -20.47 2.56
CA ASN A 290 16.02 -21.43 1.61
C ASN A 290 17.12 -20.86 0.71
N LYS A 291 17.47 -19.57 0.87
CA LYS A 291 18.52 -18.86 0.12
C LYS A 291 18.24 -18.83 -1.39
N ILE A 292 16.98 -18.59 -1.76
CA ILE A 292 16.54 -18.53 -3.15
C ILE A 292 16.22 -17.08 -3.49
N VAL A 293 16.76 -16.61 -4.61
CA VAL A 293 16.40 -15.35 -5.25
C VAL A 293 16.07 -15.66 -6.69
N ARG A 294 14.94 -15.16 -7.18
CA ARG A 294 14.55 -15.29 -8.58
C ARG A 294 14.25 -13.94 -9.16
N GLY A 295 14.55 -13.80 -10.44
CA GLY A 295 14.46 -12.54 -11.13
C GLY A 295 14.84 -12.68 -12.59
N THR A 296 14.83 -11.54 -13.27
CA THR A 296 15.32 -11.39 -14.63
C THR A 296 16.38 -10.29 -14.67
N PHE A 297 17.25 -10.35 -15.68
CA PHE A 297 18.21 -9.29 -15.91
C PHE A 297 18.43 -9.11 -17.41
N GLU A 298 18.84 -7.91 -17.77
CA GLU A 298 19.28 -7.53 -19.10
C GLU A 298 20.47 -6.60 -18.97
N PHE A 299 21.39 -6.64 -19.92
CA PHE A 299 22.56 -5.78 -19.88
C PHE A 299 23.14 -5.58 -21.28
N ASN A 300 23.81 -4.45 -21.44
CA ASN A 300 24.67 -4.14 -22.57
C ASN A 300 26.09 -4.01 -22.05
N CYS A 301 27.02 -4.74 -22.67
CA CYS A 301 28.45 -4.58 -22.42
C CYS A 301 29.13 -3.91 -23.61
N ALA A 302 30.23 -3.23 -23.31
CA ALA A 302 31.21 -2.79 -24.30
C ALA A 302 32.57 -3.39 -23.96
N GLU A 303 33.38 -3.62 -25.00
CA GLU A 303 34.80 -3.90 -24.81
C GLU A 303 35.48 -2.71 -24.11
N TYR A 304 36.16 -2.97 -23.01
CA TYR A 304 36.92 -1.95 -22.30
C TYR A 304 38.08 -1.45 -23.19
N ARG A 305 38.08 -0.15 -23.46
CA ARG A 305 39.16 0.55 -24.16
C ARG A 305 39.83 1.52 -23.22
N ASP A 306 41.16 1.44 -23.10
CA ASP A 306 41.93 2.42 -22.36
C ASP A 306 41.80 3.77 -23.07
N THR A 307 41.12 4.73 -22.43
CA THR A 307 40.83 6.06 -22.99
C THR A 307 42.10 6.85 -23.30
N ASN A 308 43.25 6.51 -22.71
CA ASN A 308 44.52 7.19 -22.95
C ASN A 308 45.28 6.63 -24.15
N THR A 309 45.00 5.41 -24.59
CA THR A 309 45.71 4.78 -25.70
C THR A 309 44.82 4.40 -26.87
N ASN A 310 43.50 4.46 -26.69
CA ASN A 310 42.48 3.92 -27.61
C ASN A 310 42.81 2.48 -28.07
N LYS A 311 43.55 1.74 -27.24
CA LYS A 311 43.88 0.34 -27.42
C LYS A 311 43.06 -0.47 -26.42
N PRO A 312 42.68 -1.71 -26.80
CA PRO A 312 42.18 -2.63 -25.81
C PRO A 312 43.23 -2.83 -24.71
N LYS A 313 42.84 -2.58 -23.46
CA LYS A 313 43.75 -2.79 -22.33
C LYS A 313 43.80 -4.28 -22.06
N ARG A 314 44.96 -4.89 -22.28
CA ARG A 314 45.21 -6.30 -22.00
C ARG A 314 45.76 -6.40 -20.59
N TYR A 315 44.91 -6.61 -19.59
CA TYR A 315 45.42 -7.10 -18.31
C TYR A 315 45.57 -8.61 -18.40
N GLY A 316 46.82 -9.08 -18.53
CA GLY A 316 47.13 -10.47 -18.27
C GLY A 316 46.83 -10.77 -16.80
N ARG A 317 45.59 -11.18 -16.51
CA ARG A 317 45.27 -11.81 -15.23
C ARG A 317 45.91 -13.19 -15.28
N ASN A 318 47.10 -13.30 -14.68
CA ASN A 318 47.68 -14.60 -14.38
C ASN A 318 46.67 -15.35 -13.52
N LEU A 319 46.14 -16.45 -14.07
CA LEU A 319 45.40 -17.47 -13.34
C LEU A 319 46.25 -18.02 -12.19
#